data_AF-A0A8S9MD14-F1
#
_entry.id   AF-A0A8S9MD14-F1
#
_cell.length_a   1.000
_cell.length_b   1.000
_cell.length_c   1.000
_cell.angle_alpha   90.00
_cell.angle_beta   90.00
_cell.angle_gamma   90.00
#
_symmetry.space_group_name_H-M   'P 1'
#
loop_
_entity.id
_entity.type
_entity.pdbx_description
1 polymer ?
#
loop_
_entity_poly.entity_id
_entity_poly.type
_entity_poly.pdbx_seq_one_letter_code
_entity_poly.pdbx_strand_id
1 'polypeptide(L)'
;MTYQIGFLQFANLISDELFSMRFNSMQDTVDRYLRHTKDRVSSKPVSEENMQHFKHEAANMMKKIEQLEASKRKLLGEGIGTCSIEELQQIEQQLEKSVKCVRARKNQVFKEQSEQLKQKEKALAAENEKLAEKWGSHEIEFWSNKNQESGRGGEDSSPSFEVETQLFIGLPCSSRK
;
A
#
# COMPACT_ATOMS: atom_id res chain seq x y z
N MET A 1 -4.60 52.74 -41.64
CA MET A 1 -3.16 52.47 -41.41
C MET A 1 -2.60 53.22 -40.20
N THR A 2 -2.91 54.51 -40.01
CA THR A 2 -2.42 55.32 -38.87
C THR A 2 -2.88 54.84 -37.49
N TYR A 3 -4.15 54.43 -37.35
CA TYR A 3 -4.69 53.94 -36.08
C TYR A 3 -4.00 52.68 -35.55
N GLN A 4 -3.58 51.79 -36.46
CA GLN A 4 -2.94 50.51 -36.08
C GLN A 4 -1.49 50.71 -35.64
N ILE A 5 -0.78 51.65 -36.27
CA ILE A 5 0.56 52.08 -35.82
C ILE A 5 0.47 52.75 -34.45
N GLY A 6 -0.53 53.62 -34.23
CA GLY A 6 -0.77 54.25 -32.94
C GLY A 6 -1.06 53.24 -31.81
N PHE A 7 -1.86 52.21 -32.10
CA PHE A 7 -2.16 51.14 -31.14
C PHE A 7 -0.90 50.34 -30.74
N LEU A 8 -0.06 49.98 -31.72
CA LEU A 8 1.20 49.26 -31.45
C LEU A 8 2.18 50.11 -30.61
N GLN A 9 2.28 51.41 -30.90
CA GLN A 9 3.11 52.33 -30.12
C GLN A 9 2.65 52.41 -28.65
N PHE A 10 1.34 52.50 -28.44
CA PHE A 10 0.75 52.57 -27.10
C PHE A 10 0.88 51.25 -26.32
N ALA A 11 0.69 50.11 -26.99
CA ALA A 11 0.87 48.78 -26.39
C ALA A 11 2.33 48.53 -25.96
N ASN A 12 3.30 48.97 -26.74
CA ASN A 12 4.72 48.90 -26.38
C ASN A 12 5.02 49.79 -25.17
N LEU A 13 4.51 51.03 -25.13
CA LEU A 13 4.71 51.94 -23.99
C LEU A 13 4.18 51.36 -22.68
N ILE A 14 2.98 50.75 -22.71
CA ILE A 14 2.40 50.08 -21.53
C ILE A 14 3.24 48.86 -21.13
N SER A 15 3.74 48.09 -22.09
CA SER A 15 4.56 46.92 -21.80
C SER A 15 5.87 47.30 -21.12
N ASP A 16 6.52 48.38 -21.58
CA ASP A 16 7.74 48.91 -20.99
C ASP A 16 7.50 49.43 -19.56
N GLU A 17 6.38 50.10 -19.32
CA GLU A 17 6.01 50.59 -17.99
C GLU A 17 5.70 49.44 -17.02
N LEU A 18 4.93 48.44 -17.46
CA LEU A 18 4.66 47.23 -16.68
C LEU A 18 5.93 46.42 -16.39
N PHE A 19 6.86 46.35 -17.33
CA PHE A 19 8.15 45.71 -17.13
C PHE A 19 8.98 46.44 -16.08
N SER A 20 9.05 47.77 -16.17
CA SER A 20 9.75 48.62 -15.18
C SER A 20 9.17 48.45 -13.77
N MET A 21 7.83 48.47 -13.63
CA MET A 21 7.18 48.25 -12.33
C MET A 21 7.50 46.87 -11.73
N ARG A 22 7.45 45.81 -12.54
CA ARG A 22 7.80 44.45 -12.09
C ARG A 22 9.27 44.32 -11.73
N PHE A 23 10.15 44.91 -12.53
CA PHE A 23 11.59 44.91 -12.30
C PHE A 23 11.92 45.62 -10.98
N ASN A 24 11.34 46.79 -10.72
CA ASN A 24 11.53 47.52 -9.47
C ASN A 24 11.02 46.74 -8.26
N SER A 25 9.83 46.11 -8.35
CA SER A 25 9.29 45.27 -7.27
C SER A 25 10.16 44.04 -6.99
N MET A 26 10.69 43.40 -8.03
CA MET A 26 11.65 42.30 -7.89
C MET A 26 12.95 42.80 -7.27
N GLN A 27 13.48 43.93 -7.71
CA GLN A 27 14.69 44.54 -7.17
C GLN A 27 14.50 44.91 -5.70
N ASP A 28 13.38 45.51 -5.32
CA ASP A 28 13.04 45.84 -3.93
C ASP A 28 12.95 44.58 -3.07
N THR A 29 12.39 43.49 -3.62
CA THR A 29 12.31 42.21 -2.93
C THR A 29 13.69 41.62 -2.74
N VAL A 30 14.52 41.59 -3.78
CA VAL A 30 15.92 41.13 -3.75
C VAL A 30 16.74 41.96 -2.76
N ASP A 31 16.64 43.28 -2.79
CA ASP A 31 17.35 44.19 -1.90
C ASP A 31 16.92 43.99 -0.44
N ARG A 32 15.62 43.77 -0.19
CA ARG A 32 15.12 43.45 1.16
C ARG A 32 15.66 42.12 1.66
N TYR A 33 15.73 41.10 0.81
CA TYR A 33 16.38 39.83 1.14
C TYR A 33 17.87 40.01 1.42
N LEU A 34 18.60 40.77 0.60
CA LEU A 34 20.02 41.05 0.76
C LEU A 34 20.32 41.83 2.05
N ARG A 35 19.47 42.80 2.40
CA ARG A 35 19.56 43.52 3.68
C ARG A 35 19.33 42.59 4.86
N HIS A 36 18.28 41.77 4.82
CA HIS A 36 18.00 40.79 5.88
C HIS A 36 19.10 39.73 6.02
N THR A 37 19.71 39.26 4.93
CA THR A 37 20.83 38.31 5.02
C THR A 37 22.09 38.99 5.54
N LYS A 38 22.41 40.20 5.09
CA LYS A 38 23.55 41.00 5.60
C LYS A 38 23.40 41.35 7.08
N ASP A 39 22.18 41.70 7.51
CA ASP A 39 21.87 41.98 8.91
C ASP A 39 21.88 40.71 9.76
N ARG A 40 21.48 39.54 9.23
CA ARG A 40 21.67 38.24 9.91
C ARG A 40 23.14 37.85 10.03
N VAL A 41 23.94 38.08 8.99
CA VAL A 41 25.40 37.87 9.01
C VAL A 41 26.08 38.79 10.04
N SER A 42 25.57 40.01 10.22
CA SER A 42 26.04 40.97 11.24
C SER A 42 25.50 40.68 12.65
N SER A 43 24.28 40.14 12.79
CA SER A 43 23.59 39.95 14.08
C SER A 43 23.86 38.61 14.75
N LYS A 44 24.31 37.59 14.02
CA LYS A 44 24.97 36.37 14.53
C LYS A 44 25.35 35.53 13.30
N PRO A 45 26.63 35.43 12.91
CA PRO A 45 27.04 34.26 12.15
C PRO A 45 26.56 33.03 12.94
N VAL A 46 26.17 31.94 12.27
CA VAL A 46 26.10 30.64 12.96
C VAL A 46 27.42 30.55 13.71
N SER A 47 27.37 30.65 15.05
CA SER A 47 28.59 30.73 15.86
C SER A 47 29.51 29.62 15.39
N GLU A 48 30.81 29.87 15.25
CA GLU A 48 31.75 28.82 14.88
C GLU A 48 31.53 27.58 15.77
N GLU A 49 31.19 27.81 17.03
CA GLU A 49 30.73 26.82 18.01
C GLU A 49 29.51 26.00 17.57
N ASN A 50 28.46 26.62 17.00
CA ASN A 50 27.29 25.92 16.46
C ASN A 50 27.65 25.05 15.25
N MET A 51 28.55 25.54 14.38
CA MET A 51 29.01 24.76 13.23
C MET A 51 29.88 23.58 13.68
N GLN A 52 30.76 23.76 14.67
CA GLN A 52 31.53 22.67 15.26
C GLN A 52 30.62 21.66 15.98
N HIS A 53 29.59 22.14 16.67
CA HIS A 53 28.57 21.28 17.31
C HIS A 53 27.89 20.38 16.28
N PHE A 54 27.37 20.93 15.17
CA PHE A 54 26.71 20.11 14.14
C PHE A 54 27.68 19.15 13.44
N LYS A 55 28.94 19.54 13.23
CA LYS A 55 29.97 18.63 12.71
C LYS A 55 30.22 17.47 13.68
N HIS A 56 30.33 17.76 14.98
CA HIS A 56 30.50 16.74 16.00
C HIS A 56 29.29 15.80 16.09
N GLU A 57 28.08 16.36 16.07
CA GLU A 57 26.83 15.60 16.06
C GLU A 57 26.73 14.69 14.83
N ALA A 58 27.06 15.21 13.64
CA ALA A 58 27.12 14.43 12.41
C ALA A 58 28.13 13.27 12.50
N ALA A 59 29.32 13.53 13.04
CA ALA A 59 30.33 12.49 13.26
C ALA A 59 29.85 11.42 14.25
N ASN A 60 29.15 11.82 15.31
CA ASN A 60 28.56 10.89 16.29
C ASN A 60 27.48 10.02 15.66
N MET A 61 26.60 10.61 14.82
CA MET A 61 25.60 9.85 14.07
C MET A 61 26.25 8.84 13.12
N MET A 62 27.29 9.27 12.37
CA MET A 62 28.03 8.39 11.46
C MET A 62 28.62 7.18 12.21
N LYS A 63 29.29 7.43 13.34
CA LYS A 63 29.83 6.37 14.19
C LYS A 63 28.74 5.42 14.71
N LYS A 64 27.55 5.95 15.04
CA LYS A 64 26.43 5.14 15.49
C LYS A 64 25.90 4.24 14.37
N ILE A 65 25.82 4.74 13.14
CA ILE A 65 25.44 3.96 11.96
C ILE A 65 26.43 2.82 11.74
N GLU A 66 27.74 3.10 11.73
CA GLU A 66 28.78 2.09 11.56
C GLU A 66 28.69 0.97 12.61
N GLN A 67 28.44 1.34 13.88
CA GLN A 67 28.24 0.38 14.97
C GLN A 67 27.00 -0.50 14.73
N LEU A 68 25.89 0.09 14.30
CA LEU A 68 24.66 -0.64 14.00
C LEU A 68 24.84 -1.59 12.81
N GLU A 69 25.55 -1.16 11.77
CA GLU A 69 25.85 -1.98 10.60
C GLU A 69 26.78 -3.14 10.95
N ALA A 70 27.80 -2.90 11.78
CA ALA A 70 28.67 -3.96 12.29
C ALA A 70 27.88 -4.98 13.13
N SER A 71 27.01 -4.50 14.02
CA SER A 71 26.13 -5.37 14.82
C SER A 71 25.17 -6.17 13.93
N LYS A 72 24.58 -5.56 12.91
CA LYS A 72 23.73 -6.23 11.91
C LYS A 72 24.50 -7.35 11.20
N ARG A 73 25.71 -7.08 10.71
CA ARG A 73 26.54 -8.09 10.04
C ARG A 73 26.84 -9.28 10.95
N LYS A 74 27.19 -9.03 12.22
CA LYS A 74 27.35 -10.08 13.23
C LYS A 74 26.05 -10.89 13.42
N LEU A 75 24.88 -10.25 13.53
CA LEU A 75 23.60 -10.96 13.63
C LEU A 75 23.26 -11.79 12.38
N LEU A 76 23.81 -11.43 11.21
CA LEU A 76 23.69 -12.19 9.96
C LEU A 76 24.73 -13.32 9.82
N GLY A 77 25.60 -13.50 10.82
CA GLY A 77 26.64 -14.52 10.80
C GLY A 77 27.92 -14.11 10.05
N GLU A 78 28.09 -12.83 9.72
CA GLU A 78 29.28 -12.32 9.07
C GLU A 78 30.33 -11.87 10.10
N GLY A 79 31.62 -12.11 9.84
CA GLY A 79 32.71 -11.63 10.71
C GLY A 79 32.74 -12.27 12.10
N ILE A 80 32.10 -13.43 12.28
CA ILE A 80 31.96 -14.13 13.56
C ILE A 80 33.30 -14.63 14.11
N GLY A 81 34.25 -14.96 13.23
CA GLY A 81 35.55 -15.50 13.62
C GLY A 81 36.43 -14.55 14.45
N THR A 82 36.11 -13.25 14.49
CA THR A 82 36.80 -12.26 15.33
C THR A 82 36.05 -11.89 16.60
N CYS A 83 34.87 -12.48 16.85
CA CYS A 83 34.07 -12.18 18.04
C CYS A 83 34.60 -12.91 19.28
N SER A 84 34.46 -12.28 20.46
CA SER A 84 34.74 -12.96 21.73
C SER A 84 33.64 -13.97 22.07
N ILE A 85 33.92 -14.89 22.99
CA ILE A 85 32.94 -15.88 23.48
C ILE A 85 31.71 -15.17 24.08
N GLU A 86 31.89 -14.07 24.82
CA GLU A 86 30.78 -13.33 25.42
C GLU A 86 29.92 -12.66 24.35
N GLU A 87 30.55 -12.07 23.32
CA GLU A 87 29.81 -11.48 22.19
C GLU A 87 28.99 -12.54 21.45
N LEU A 88 29.55 -13.73 21.23
CA LEU A 88 28.86 -14.85 20.59
C LEU A 88 27.64 -15.30 21.40
N GLN A 89 27.78 -15.43 22.72
CA GLN A 89 26.67 -15.78 23.61
C GLN A 89 25.56 -14.73 23.58
N GLN A 90 25.90 -13.44 23.53
CA GLN A 90 24.91 -12.37 23.42
C GLN A 90 24.16 -12.43 22.08
N ILE A 91 24.88 -12.65 20.97
CA ILE A 91 24.28 -12.81 19.63
C ILE A 91 23.33 -14.01 19.62
N GLU A 92 23.76 -15.15 20.14
CA GLU A 92 22.94 -16.37 20.23
C GLU A 92 21.65 -16.13 21.01
N GLN A 93 21.75 -15.56 22.22
CA GLN A 93 20.58 -15.26 23.05
C GLN A 93 19.62 -14.28 22.38
N GLN A 94 20.14 -13.28 21.67
CA GLN A 94 19.32 -12.32 20.93
C GLN A 94 18.58 -13.00 19.76
N LEU A 95 19.26 -13.86 19.01
CA LEU A 95 18.66 -14.61 17.90
C LEU A 95 17.61 -15.59 18.41
N GLU A 96 17.91 -16.34 19.47
CA GLU A 96 16.96 -17.29 20.08
C GLU A 96 15.66 -16.59 20.51
N LYS A 97 15.78 -15.47 21.24
CA LYS A 97 14.62 -14.65 21.65
C LYS A 97 13.83 -14.16 20.45
N SER A 98 14.51 -13.62 19.43
CA SER A 98 13.87 -13.11 18.22
C SER A 98 13.10 -14.21 17.47
N VAL A 99 13.73 -15.36 17.25
CA VAL A 99 13.11 -16.52 16.59
C VAL A 99 11.88 -17.00 17.37
N LYS A 100 11.98 -17.07 18.70
CA LYS A 100 10.84 -17.43 19.57
C LYS A 100 9.68 -16.46 19.39
N CYS A 101 9.94 -15.15 19.41
CA CYS A 101 8.92 -14.12 19.20
C CYS A 101 8.27 -14.22 17.80
N VAL A 102 9.07 -14.38 16.74
CA VAL A 102 8.56 -14.53 15.37
C VAL A 102 7.66 -15.76 15.23
N ARG A 103 8.09 -16.91 15.76
CA ARG A 103 7.28 -18.14 15.75
C ARG A 103 5.99 -17.97 16.53
N ALA A 104 6.04 -17.38 17.72
CA ALA A 104 4.85 -17.13 18.53
C ALA A 104 3.83 -16.26 17.79
N ARG A 105 4.28 -15.16 17.16
CA ARG A 105 3.40 -14.29 16.39
C ARG A 105 2.83 -14.98 15.15
N LYS A 106 3.65 -15.73 14.41
CA LYS A 106 3.19 -16.52 13.25
C LYS A 106 2.11 -17.53 13.64
N ASN A 107 2.33 -18.26 14.73
CA ASN A 107 1.36 -19.23 15.24
C ASN A 107 0.06 -18.57 15.68
N GLN A 108 0.14 -17.41 16.34
CA GLN A 108 -1.03 -16.64 16.74
C GLN A 108 -1.87 -16.23 15.52
N VAL A 109 -1.23 -15.64 14.50
CA VAL A 109 -1.92 -15.22 13.26
C VAL A 109 -2.57 -16.41 12.55
N PHE A 110 -1.86 -17.54 12.44
CA PHE A 110 -2.42 -18.74 11.81
C PHE A 110 -3.59 -19.33 12.59
N LYS A 111 -3.54 -19.29 13.92
CA LYS A 111 -4.65 -19.72 14.76
C LYS A 111 -5.89 -18.85 14.54
N GLU A 112 -5.71 -17.53 14.49
CA GLU A 112 -6.78 -16.58 14.19
C GLU A 112 -7.39 -16.83 12.80
N GLN A 113 -6.56 -17.00 11.77
CA GLN A 113 -7.04 -17.30 10.42
C GLN A 113 -7.76 -18.64 10.33
N SER A 114 -7.25 -19.68 11.00
CA SER A 114 -7.90 -20.99 11.05
C SER A 114 -9.28 -20.91 11.70
N GLU A 115 -9.41 -20.15 12.78
CA GLU A 115 -10.69 -19.97 13.47
C GLU A 115 -11.69 -19.20 12.59
N GLN A 116 -11.24 -18.12 11.93
CA GLN A 116 -12.09 -17.37 10.98
C GLN A 116 -12.62 -18.25 9.85
N LEU A 117 -11.76 -19.10 9.27
CA LEU A 117 -12.16 -20.03 8.22
C LEU A 117 -13.15 -21.07 8.71
N LYS A 118 -12.95 -21.64 9.91
CA LYS A 118 -13.90 -22.58 10.52
C LYS A 118 -15.27 -21.95 10.77
N GLN A 119 -15.30 -20.69 11.19
CA GLN A 119 -16.57 -19.96 11.37
C GLN A 119 -17.27 -19.73 10.03
N LYS A 120 -16.52 -19.37 9.00
CA LYS A 120 -17.06 -19.21 7.64
C LYS A 120 -17.58 -20.52 7.07
N GLU A 121 -16.85 -21.62 7.26
CA GLU A 121 -17.28 -22.97 6.88
C GLU A 121 -18.62 -23.33 7.53
N LYS A 122 -18.75 -23.13 8.85
CA LYS A 122 -20.00 -23.37 9.57
C LYS A 122 -21.16 -22.50 9.06
N ALA A 123 -20.91 -21.22 8.80
CA ALA A 123 -21.93 -20.31 8.28
C ALA A 123 -22.43 -20.74 6.89
N LEU A 124 -21.51 -21.10 6.00
CA LEU A 124 -21.84 -21.58 4.65
C LEU A 124 -22.54 -22.94 4.69
N ALA A 125 -22.12 -23.85 5.57
CA ALA A 125 -22.81 -25.12 5.75
C ALA A 125 -24.27 -24.93 6.18
N ALA A 126 -24.52 -24.03 7.14
CA ALA A 126 -25.88 -23.70 7.59
C ALA A 126 -26.71 -23.00 6.51
N GLU A 127 -26.10 -22.17 5.66
CA GLU A 127 -26.78 -21.55 4.52
C GLU A 127 -27.13 -22.59 3.45
N ASN A 128 -26.20 -23.48 3.11
CA ASN A 128 -26.41 -24.56 2.16
C ASN A 128 -27.52 -25.51 2.60
N GLU A 129 -27.58 -25.86 3.90
CA GLU A 129 -28.65 -26.68 4.47
C GLU A 129 -30.01 -26.00 4.28
N LYS A 130 -30.14 -24.71 4.62
CA LYS A 130 -31.37 -23.93 4.41
C LYS A 130 -31.78 -23.84 2.94
N LEU A 131 -30.82 -23.74 2.03
CA LEU A 131 -31.11 -23.76 0.60
C LEU A 131 -31.60 -25.16 0.19
N ALA A 132 -30.91 -26.22 0.60
CA ALA A 132 -31.32 -27.60 0.31
C ALA A 132 -32.75 -27.89 0.79
N GLU A 133 -33.14 -27.43 1.98
CA GLU A 133 -34.51 -27.55 2.47
C GLU A 133 -35.52 -26.80 1.57
N LYS A 134 -35.20 -25.56 1.17
CA LYS A 134 -36.08 -24.76 0.29
C LYS A 134 -36.26 -25.40 -1.08
N TRP A 135 -35.18 -25.86 -1.71
CA TRP A 135 -35.22 -26.46 -3.05
C TRP A 135 -35.80 -27.88 -3.02
N GLY A 136 -35.48 -28.68 -2.00
CA GLY A 136 -36.10 -29.99 -1.80
C GLY A 136 -37.61 -29.88 -1.53
N SER A 137 -38.07 -28.83 -0.85
CA SER A 137 -39.51 -28.55 -0.67
C SER A 137 -40.16 -28.06 -1.96
N HIS A 138 -39.47 -27.24 -2.76
CA HIS A 138 -39.99 -26.74 -4.04
C HIS A 138 -40.15 -27.85 -5.09
N GLU A 139 -39.27 -28.84 -5.10
CA GLU A 139 -39.41 -30.02 -5.96
C GLU A 139 -40.68 -30.80 -5.58
N ILE A 140 -40.95 -31.01 -4.29
CA ILE A 140 -42.17 -31.68 -3.80
C ILE A 140 -43.45 -30.89 -4.16
N GLU A 141 -43.46 -29.56 -4.07
CA GLU A 141 -44.61 -28.74 -4.46
C GLU A 141 -44.82 -28.70 -5.99
N PHE A 142 -43.73 -28.65 -6.77
CA PHE A 142 -43.79 -28.64 -8.23
C PHE A 142 -44.32 -29.96 -8.81
N TRP A 143 -43.92 -31.11 -8.24
CA TRP A 143 -44.45 -32.43 -8.62
C TRP A 143 -45.85 -32.69 -8.07
N SER A 144 -46.25 -32.13 -6.92
CA SER A 144 -47.62 -32.23 -6.40
C SER A 144 -48.63 -31.40 -7.20
N ASN A 145 -48.27 -30.18 -7.65
CA ASN A 145 -49.19 -29.30 -8.37
C ASN A 145 -49.50 -29.82 -9.80
N LYS A 146 -48.53 -30.50 -10.44
CA LYS A 146 -48.73 -31.12 -11.77
C LYS A 146 -49.70 -32.31 -11.75
N ASN A 147 -49.83 -32.99 -10.61
CA ASN A 147 -50.78 -34.11 -10.44
C ASN A 147 -52.22 -33.66 -10.17
N GLN A 148 -52.48 -32.36 -9.99
CA GLN A 148 -53.84 -31.83 -9.79
C GLN A 148 -54.48 -31.29 -11.08
N GLU A 149 -53.70 -31.03 -12.14
CA GLU A 149 -54.19 -30.49 -13.42
C GLU A 149 -54.25 -31.50 -14.58
N SER A 150 -53.80 -32.75 -14.40
CA SER A 150 -53.97 -33.80 -15.41
C SER A 150 -55.22 -34.64 -15.13
N GLY A 151 -56.37 -33.96 -15.29
CA GLY A 151 -57.70 -34.54 -15.15
C GLY A 151 -58.64 -34.09 -16.25
N ARG A 152 -58.17 -33.98 -17.52
CA ARG A 152 -59.00 -33.95 -18.74
C ARG A 152 -58.15 -34.01 -20.02
N GLY A 153 -58.14 -35.19 -20.64
CA GLY A 153 -58.15 -35.48 -22.08
C GLY A 153 -57.26 -34.73 -23.07
N GLY A 154 -56.53 -35.50 -23.89
CA GLY A 154 -56.10 -35.08 -25.22
C GLY A 154 -54.67 -35.48 -25.55
N GLU A 155 -54.50 -36.35 -26.54
CA GLU A 155 -53.25 -36.77 -27.16
C GLU A 155 -52.49 -35.58 -27.78
N ASP A 156 -51.15 -35.69 -27.79
CA ASP A 156 -50.21 -35.27 -28.85
C ASP A 156 -49.00 -34.44 -28.36
N SER A 157 -47.82 -34.95 -28.75
CA SER A 157 -46.52 -34.30 -28.85
C SER A 157 -45.88 -33.69 -27.60
N SER A 158 -45.00 -34.46 -26.96
CA SER A 158 -43.91 -33.91 -26.14
C SER A 158 -42.73 -33.49 -27.03
N PRO A 159 -42.31 -32.22 -27.08
CA PRO A 159 -40.98 -31.90 -27.57
C PRO A 159 -40.00 -32.10 -26.41
N SER A 160 -39.23 -33.18 -26.45
CA SER A 160 -38.05 -33.35 -25.60
C SER A 160 -37.01 -32.31 -26.00
N PHE A 161 -36.94 -31.19 -25.29
CA PHE A 161 -35.75 -30.34 -25.34
C PHE A 161 -34.72 -30.91 -24.38
N GLU A 162 -34.06 -31.98 -24.80
CA GLU A 162 -32.80 -32.43 -24.21
C GLU A 162 -31.73 -31.40 -24.63
N VAL A 163 -31.55 -30.37 -23.81
CA VAL A 163 -30.45 -29.42 -23.99
C VAL A 163 -29.22 -30.07 -23.37
N GLU A 164 -28.35 -30.60 -24.21
CA GLU A 164 -27.04 -31.10 -23.81
C GLU A 164 -26.21 -29.91 -23.29
N THR A 165 -26.26 -29.71 -21.97
CA THR A 165 -25.38 -28.73 -21.32
C THR A 165 -24.00 -29.37 -21.19
N GLN A 166 -23.02 -28.85 -21.93
CA GLN A 166 -21.61 -29.19 -21.71
C GLN A 166 -21.13 -28.50 -20.42
N LEU A 167 -21.67 -28.92 -19.28
CA LEU A 167 -21.29 -28.43 -17.96
C LEU A 167 -20.13 -29.28 -17.43
N PHE A 168 -18.90 -28.80 -17.63
CA PHE A 168 -17.72 -29.42 -17.04
C PHE A 168 -17.52 -28.90 -15.61
N ILE A 169 -17.98 -29.65 -14.61
CA ILE A 169 -17.68 -29.39 -13.19
C ILE A 169 -16.36 -30.12 -12.86
N GLY A 170 -15.24 -29.56 -13.32
CA GLY A 170 -13.91 -30.09 -13.03
C GLY A 170 -12.87 -28.98 -13.05
N LEU A 171 -11.83 -29.10 -12.22
CA LEU A 171 -10.68 -28.18 -12.24
C LEU A 171 -10.03 -28.18 -13.62
N PRO A 172 -9.71 -27.01 -14.21
CA PRO A 172 -9.00 -26.94 -15.48
C PRO A 172 -7.66 -27.66 -15.35
N CYS A 173 -7.40 -28.66 -16.20
CA CYS A 173 -6.08 -29.27 -16.29
C CYS A 173 -5.06 -28.19 -16.65
N SER A 174 -4.15 -27.92 -15.72
CA SER A 174 -2.97 -27.10 -15.98
C SER A 174 -2.08 -27.82 -17.00
N SER A 175 -2.17 -27.42 -18.26
CA SER A 175 -1.14 -27.74 -19.24
C SER A 175 0.10 -26.93 -18.90
N ARG A 176 1.02 -27.52 -18.13
CA ARG A 176 2.40 -27.04 -18.06
C ARG A 176 3.02 -27.25 -19.43
N LYS A 177 3.47 -26.18 -20.06
CA LYS A 177 4.62 -26.19 -20.98
C LYS A 177 5.78 -25.54 -20.25
#